data_AF-A0AA90UDQ6-F1
#
_entry.id   AF-A0AA90UDQ6-F1
#
_cell.length_a   1.000
_cell.length_b   1.000
_cell.length_c   1.000
_cell.angle_alpha   90.00
_cell.angle_beta   90.00
_cell.angle_gamma   90.00
#
_symmetry.space_group_name_H-M   'P 1'
#
loop_
_entity.id
_entity.type
_entity.pdbx_description
1 polymer ?
#
loop_
_entity_poly.entity_id
_entity_poly.type
_entity_poly.pdbx_seq_one_letter_code
_entity_poly.pdbx_strand_id
1 'polypeptide(L)'
;MTREEAKVLLPIIQAYAEGKEIEIFDKTTKMWKTAMLPHFDCDSKNYRIKPGVKYRPFANAEECLKEMQKHQPFGWIESGGYWYNIISTGVMGVKIIDTRGAVTTLYFGNLLRHYHFADGTPFGVKEEE
;
A
#
# COMPACT_ATOMS: atom_id res chain seq x y z
N MET A 1 -9.47 -32.71 2.61
CA MET A 1 -10.25 -31.51 2.96
C MET A 1 -11.59 -31.94 3.52
N THR A 2 -11.94 -31.49 4.71
CA THR A 2 -13.27 -31.63 5.32
C THR A 2 -14.20 -30.51 4.82
N ARG A 3 -15.52 -30.65 5.06
CA ARG A 3 -16.49 -29.60 4.71
C ARG A 3 -16.19 -28.27 5.44
N GLU A 4 -15.67 -28.31 6.66
CA GLU A 4 -15.30 -27.11 7.41
C GLU A 4 -14.03 -26.45 6.86
N GLU A 5 -13.01 -27.24 6.49
CA GLU A 5 -11.82 -26.72 5.80
C GLU A 5 -12.17 -26.07 4.46
N ALA A 6 -13.12 -26.65 3.71
CA ALA A 6 -13.60 -26.07 2.46
C ALA A 6 -14.30 -24.71 2.67
N LYS A 7 -15.08 -24.56 3.75
CA LYS A 7 -15.71 -23.27 4.10
C LYS A 7 -14.69 -22.19 4.45
N VAL A 8 -13.57 -22.54 5.07
CA VAL A 8 -12.48 -21.59 5.37
C VAL A 8 -11.74 -21.17 4.11
N LEU A 9 -11.55 -22.09 3.17
CA LEU A 9 -10.85 -21.82 1.91
C LEU A 9 -11.69 -21.02 0.92
N LEU A 10 -13.02 -21.17 0.95
CA LEU A 10 -13.95 -20.54 0.01
C LEU A 10 -13.79 -19.01 -0.07
N PRO A 11 -13.74 -18.23 1.03
CA PRO A 11 -13.47 -16.80 0.98
C PRO A 11 -12.12 -16.43 0.35
N ILE A 12 -11.09 -17.28 0.49
CA ILE A 12 -9.75 -17.06 -0.07
C ILE A 12 -9.77 -17.29 -1.58
N ILE A 13 -10.45 -18.35 -2.04
CA ILE A 13 -10.64 -18.63 -3.46
C ILE A 13 -11.44 -17.49 -4.12
N GLN A 14 -12.49 -17.02 -3.44
CA GLN A 14 -13.27 -15.88 -3.93
C GLN A 14 -12.42 -14.60 -4.03
N ALA A 15 -11.60 -14.31 -3.02
CA ALA A 15 -10.66 -13.19 -3.05
C ALA A 15 -9.66 -13.29 -4.21
N TYR A 16 -9.14 -14.50 -4.50
CA TYR A 16 -8.27 -14.73 -5.65
C TYR A 16 -8.99 -14.48 -6.98
N ALA A 17 -10.24 -14.96 -7.12
CA ALA A 17 -11.07 -14.71 -8.30
C ALA A 17 -11.38 -13.21 -8.50
N GLU A 18 -11.44 -12.43 -7.41
CA GLU A 18 -11.58 -10.97 -7.42
C GLU A 18 -10.25 -10.22 -7.69
N GLY A 19 -9.15 -10.96 -7.92
CA GLY A 19 -7.83 -10.38 -8.22
C GLY A 19 -7.00 -9.95 -7.01
N LYS A 20 -7.38 -10.34 -5.78
CA LYS A 20 -6.59 -10.06 -4.58
C LYS A 20 -5.38 -11.01 -4.52
N GLU A 21 -4.26 -10.50 -4.02
CA GLU A 21 -3.07 -11.32 -3.80
C GLU A 21 -3.29 -12.30 -2.64
N ILE A 22 -2.93 -13.55 -2.86
CA ILE A 22 -2.97 -14.62 -1.85
C ILE A 22 -1.54 -14.95 -1.43
N GLU A 23 -1.35 -15.23 -0.15
CA GLU A 23 -0.09 -15.75 0.37
C GLU A 23 -0.23 -17.20 0.82
N ILE A 24 0.84 -17.97 0.59
CA ILE A 24 1.00 -19.34 1.07
C ILE A 24 2.09 -19.37 2.13
N PHE A 25 1.85 -20.10 3.22
CA PHE A 25 2.84 -20.28 4.27
C PHE A 25 3.87 -21.34 3.87
N ASP A 26 5.12 -20.91 3.66
CA ASP A 26 6.25 -21.80 3.40
C ASP A 26 6.73 -22.40 4.73
N LYS A 27 6.44 -23.69 4.94
CA LYS A 27 6.79 -24.42 6.16
C LYS A 27 8.30 -24.55 6.37
N THR A 28 9.10 -24.47 5.29
CA THR A 28 10.57 -24.57 5.32
C THR A 28 11.19 -23.26 5.78
N THR A 29 10.78 -22.14 5.17
CA THR A 29 11.31 -20.82 5.54
C THR A 29 10.57 -20.16 6.69
N LYS A 30 9.45 -20.73 7.14
CA LYS A 30 8.55 -20.16 8.17
C LYS A 30 8.04 -18.76 7.81
N MET A 31 7.79 -18.51 6.53
CA MET A 31 7.37 -17.20 6.03
C MET A 31 6.19 -17.33 5.08
N TRP A 32 5.36 -16.29 5.03
CA TRP A 32 4.33 -16.13 4.01
C TRP A 32 4.95 -15.66 2.70
N LYS A 33 4.55 -16.25 1.58
CA LYS A 33 5.00 -15.89 0.23
C LYS A 33 3.80 -15.67 -0.68
N THR A 34 3.82 -14.60 -1.46
CA THR A 34 2.78 -14.33 -2.46
C THR A 34 2.75 -15.46 -3.49
N ALA A 35 1.57 -16.03 -3.71
CA ALA A 35 1.34 -17.12 -4.66
C ALA A 35 0.84 -16.57 -5.98
N MET A 36 1.62 -16.74 -7.05
CA MET A 36 1.19 -16.35 -8.41
C MET A 36 0.08 -17.25 -8.94
N LEU A 37 0.15 -18.56 -8.65
CA LEU A 37 -0.82 -19.57 -9.03
C LEU A 37 -1.06 -20.52 -7.85
N PRO A 38 -1.96 -20.19 -6.91
CA PRO A 38 -2.27 -21.05 -5.78
C PRO A 38 -2.99 -22.33 -6.25
N HIS A 39 -2.44 -23.50 -5.90
CA HIS A 39 -3.05 -24.80 -6.21
C HIS A 39 -4.27 -25.11 -5.32
N PHE A 40 -4.42 -24.44 -4.16
CA PHE A 40 -5.46 -24.67 -3.15
C PHE A 40 -5.56 -26.15 -2.73
N ASP A 41 -4.78 -26.54 -1.74
CA ASP A 41 -4.79 -27.89 -1.18
C ASP A 41 -5.74 -28.05 0.02
N CYS A 42 -5.68 -29.22 0.68
CA CYS A 42 -6.57 -29.56 1.78
C CYS A 42 -6.28 -28.82 3.10
N ASP A 43 -5.10 -28.22 3.25
CA ASP A 43 -4.66 -27.53 4.46
C ASP A 43 -4.94 -26.03 4.32
N SER A 44 -6.21 -25.67 4.50
CA SER A 44 -6.71 -24.28 4.40
C SER A 44 -5.93 -23.27 5.26
N LYS A 45 -5.23 -23.72 6.31
CA LYS A 45 -4.42 -22.87 7.20
C LYS A 45 -3.13 -22.35 6.55
N ASN A 46 -2.69 -22.97 5.45
CA ASN A 46 -1.52 -22.52 4.72
C ASN A 46 -1.81 -21.36 3.78
N TYR A 47 -3.07 -20.92 3.68
CA TYR A 47 -3.49 -19.87 2.77
C TYR A 47 -4.03 -18.69 3.56
N ARG A 48 -3.71 -17.48 3.12
CA ARG A 48 -4.38 -16.26 3.57
C ARG A 48 -4.49 -15.28 2.43
N ILE A 49 -5.50 -14.43 2.47
CA ILE A 49 -5.50 -13.20 1.68
C ILE A 49 -4.34 -12.37 2.21
N LYS A 50 -3.49 -11.86 1.31
CA LYS A 50 -2.37 -10.99 1.72
C LYS A 50 -2.93 -9.87 2.59
N PRO A 51 -2.46 -9.71 3.84
CA PRO A 51 -2.94 -8.64 4.70
C PRO A 51 -2.80 -7.31 3.96
N GLY A 52 -3.88 -6.54 3.93
CA GLY A 52 -3.86 -5.21 3.32
C GLY A 52 -2.79 -4.39 4.01
N VAL A 53 -1.85 -3.83 3.24
CA VAL A 53 -0.85 -2.94 3.81
C VAL A 53 -1.57 -1.71 4.34
N LYS A 54 -1.52 -1.50 5.65
CA LYS A 54 -2.02 -0.28 6.26
C LYS A 54 -0.96 0.80 6.12
N TYR A 55 -1.43 1.99 5.81
CA TYR A 55 -0.62 3.18 5.76
C TYR A 55 -1.22 4.19 6.71
N ARG A 56 -0.34 4.96 7.36
CA ARG A 56 -0.72 6.10 8.18
C ARG A 56 -0.13 7.40 7.65
N PRO A 57 -0.71 8.56 7.99
CA PRO A 57 -0.12 9.84 7.68
C PRO A 57 1.25 10.00 8.36
N PHE A 58 2.07 10.90 7.82
CA PHE A 58 3.31 11.31 8.47
C PHE A 58 3.04 12.04 9.78
N ALA A 59 3.87 11.78 10.79
CA ALA A 59 3.82 12.44 12.08
C ALA A 59 4.37 13.88 12.00
N ASN A 60 5.34 14.12 11.12
CA ASN A 60 6.00 15.41 10.95
C ASN A 60 6.75 15.51 9.61
N ALA A 61 7.35 16.68 9.36
CA ALA A 61 8.10 16.97 8.14
C ALA A 61 9.34 16.08 7.95
N GLU A 62 10.05 15.74 9.03
CA GLU A 62 11.27 14.93 8.97
C GLU A 62 10.96 13.50 8.53
N GLU A 63 9.90 12.91 9.07
CA GLU A 63 9.41 11.58 8.66
C GLU A 63 9.00 11.59 7.18
N CYS A 64 8.27 12.63 6.74
CA CYS A 64 7.88 12.81 5.34
C CYS A 64 9.11 12.89 4.41
N LEU A 65 10.13 13.67 4.77
CA LEU A 65 11.36 13.80 3.97
C LEU A 65 12.13 12.48 3.90
N LYS A 66 12.26 11.78 5.02
CA LYS A 66 12.94 10.48 5.10
C LYS A 66 12.23 9.41 4.26
N GLU A 67 10.90 9.39 4.28
CA GLU A 67 10.14 8.46 3.44
C GLU A 67 10.27 8.82 1.96
N MET A 68 10.09 10.10 1.59
CA MET A 68 10.24 10.57 0.20
C MET A 68 11.58 10.18 -0.43
N GLN A 69 12.68 10.14 0.33
CA GLN A 69 14.00 9.73 -0.18
C GLN A 69 14.04 8.29 -0.71
N LYS A 70 13.11 7.43 -0.27
CA LYS A 70 13.00 6.04 -0.73
C LYS A 70 12.28 5.91 -2.07
N HIS A 71 11.55 6.95 -2.49
CA HIS A 71 10.69 6.94 -3.67
C HIS A 71 11.31 7.76 -4.81
N GLN A 72 11.13 7.31 -6.05
CA GLN A 72 11.66 7.98 -7.23
C GLN A 72 10.57 8.23 -8.29
N PRO A 73 10.60 9.39 -8.97
CA PRO A 73 11.45 10.55 -8.71
C PRO A 73 11.12 11.27 -7.38
N PHE A 74 12.17 11.74 -6.70
CA PHE A 74 12.06 12.44 -5.41
C PHE A 74 11.17 13.69 -5.50
N GLY A 75 10.25 13.84 -4.54
CA GLY A 75 9.38 15.00 -4.41
C GLY A 75 8.21 15.06 -5.41
N TRP A 76 7.98 14.01 -6.19
CA TRP A 76 6.84 13.91 -7.10
C TRP A 76 5.74 13.03 -6.53
N ILE A 77 4.50 13.52 -6.68
CA ILE A 77 3.30 12.80 -6.29
C ILE A 77 2.28 12.81 -7.43
N GLU A 78 1.42 11.79 -7.44
CA GLU A 78 0.40 11.58 -8.46
C GLU A 78 -0.99 11.52 -7.82
N SER A 79 -1.97 12.11 -8.50
CA SER A 79 -3.38 11.94 -8.17
C SER A 79 -4.26 12.09 -9.42
N GLY A 80 -4.98 11.02 -9.77
CA GLY A 80 -5.98 11.04 -10.85
C GLY A 80 -5.41 11.34 -12.24
N GLY A 81 -4.18 10.90 -12.52
CA GLY A 81 -3.42 11.14 -13.75
C GLY A 81 -2.63 12.45 -13.76
N TYR A 82 -2.71 13.26 -12.70
CA TYR A 82 -1.98 14.52 -12.58
C TYR A 82 -0.75 14.36 -11.70
N TRP A 83 0.35 14.97 -12.14
CA TRP A 83 1.64 14.94 -11.48
C TRP A 83 1.94 16.28 -10.84
N TYR A 84 2.30 16.26 -9.56
CA TYR A 84 2.59 17.45 -8.78
C TYR A 84 3.98 17.35 -8.15
N ASN A 85 4.70 18.46 -8.17
CA ASN A 85 5.95 18.58 -7.45
C ASN A 85 5.72 19.21 -6.07
N ILE A 86 6.30 18.60 -5.04
CA ILE A 86 6.32 19.12 -3.69
C ILE A 86 7.40 20.20 -3.60
N ILE A 87 6.97 21.43 -3.38
CA ILE A 87 7.86 22.60 -3.31
C ILE A 87 8.25 22.96 -1.87
N SER A 88 7.50 22.49 -0.87
CA SER A 88 7.89 22.64 0.54
C SER A 88 7.18 21.60 1.41
N THR A 89 7.87 21.08 2.42
CA THR A 89 7.31 20.19 3.46
C THR A 89 7.29 20.93 4.78
N GLY A 90 6.15 20.93 5.47
CA GLY A 90 5.94 21.59 6.76
C GLY A 90 5.37 20.65 7.81
N VAL A 91 5.02 21.19 8.97
CA VAL A 91 4.67 20.41 10.17
C VAL A 91 3.46 19.48 9.95
N MET A 92 2.45 19.92 9.20
CA MET A 92 1.20 19.18 9.03
C MET A 92 0.92 18.73 7.60
N GLY A 93 1.84 18.97 6.66
CA GLY A 93 1.57 18.78 5.25
C GLY A 93 2.64 19.30 4.31
N VAL A 94 2.32 19.35 3.03
CA VAL A 94 3.19 19.83 1.96
C VAL A 94 2.52 20.94 1.17
N LYS A 95 3.32 21.72 0.42
CA LYS A 95 2.82 22.58 -0.64
C LYS A 95 3.17 21.99 -1.99
N ILE A 96 2.22 22.04 -2.90
CA ILE A 96 2.37 21.65 -4.30
C ILE A 96 2.03 22.83 -5.21
N ILE A 97 2.52 22.76 -6.45
CA ILE A 97 2.18 23.70 -7.52
C ILE A 97 1.44 22.96 -8.63
N ASP A 98 0.33 23.53 -9.12
CA ASP A 98 -0.39 23.00 -10.29
C ASP A 98 0.20 23.52 -11.61
N THR A 99 -0.29 23.00 -12.73
CA THR A 99 0.18 23.38 -14.08
C THR A 99 -0.13 24.84 -14.46
N ARG A 100 -0.95 25.54 -13.66
CA ARG A 100 -1.26 26.98 -13.82
C ARG A 100 -0.44 27.85 -12.86
N GLY A 101 0.45 27.26 -12.07
CA GLY A 101 1.29 27.95 -11.11
C GLY A 101 0.61 28.21 -9.76
N ALA A 102 -0.57 27.64 -9.50
CA ALA A 102 -1.27 27.83 -8.24
C ALA A 102 -0.64 26.96 -7.14
N VAL A 103 -0.27 27.59 -6.01
CA VAL A 103 0.31 26.91 -4.86
C VAL A 103 -0.80 26.49 -3.89
N THR A 104 -0.88 25.19 -3.61
CA THR A 104 -1.89 24.61 -2.70
C THR A 104 -1.21 23.92 -1.53
N THR A 105 -1.78 24.06 -0.32
CA THR A 105 -1.33 23.33 0.88
C THR A 105 -2.17 22.07 1.05
N LEU A 106 -1.52 20.92 1.20
CA LEU A 106 -2.17 19.63 1.42
C LEU A 106 -1.71 19.03 2.75
N TYR A 107 -2.66 18.66 3.60
CA TYR A 107 -2.38 18.03 4.89
C TYR A 107 -2.08 16.54 4.73
N PHE A 108 -1.23 15.97 5.58
CA PHE A 108 -0.81 14.56 5.50
C PHE A 108 -1.98 13.56 5.47
N GLY A 109 -3.06 13.83 6.22
CA GLY A 109 -4.26 12.99 6.19
C GLY A 109 -4.97 12.96 4.83
N ASN A 110 -4.97 14.08 4.10
CA ASN A 110 -5.54 14.15 2.75
C ASN A 110 -4.61 13.53 1.72
N LEU A 111 -3.30 13.74 1.87
CA LEU A 111 -2.29 13.16 0.99
C LEU A 111 -2.37 11.64 0.98
N LEU A 112 -2.42 11.00 2.16
CA LEU A 112 -2.54 9.54 2.25
C LEU A 112 -3.76 8.97 1.50
N ARG A 113 -4.89 9.70 1.51
CA ARG A 113 -6.16 9.21 0.94
C ARG A 113 -6.26 9.37 -0.57
N HIS A 114 -5.59 10.37 -1.13
CA HIS A 114 -5.85 10.82 -2.49
C HIS A 114 -4.59 10.91 -3.36
N TYR A 115 -3.41 10.81 -2.77
CA TYR A 115 -2.14 10.97 -3.47
C TYR A 115 -1.25 9.76 -3.27
N HIS A 116 -0.48 9.46 -4.31
CA HIS A 116 0.53 8.43 -4.33
C HIS A 116 1.90 9.07 -4.57
N PHE A 117 2.96 8.43 -4.10
CA PHE A 117 4.29 8.68 -4.63
C PHE A 117 4.32 8.32 -6.13
N ALA A 118 5.33 8.84 -6.81
CA ALA A 118 5.54 8.60 -8.24
C ALA A 118 5.67 7.12 -8.65
N ASP A 119 6.03 6.24 -7.71
CA ASP A 119 6.11 4.79 -7.93
C ASP A 119 4.78 4.06 -7.68
N GLY A 120 3.70 4.80 -7.39
CA GLY A 120 2.36 4.28 -7.17
C GLY A 120 2.05 3.88 -5.72
N THR A 121 3.01 3.99 -4.80
CA THR A 121 2.75 3.71 -3.38
C THR A 121 1.95 4.85 -2.72
N PRO A 122 1.02 4.58 -1.78
CA PRO A 122 0.29 5.63 -1.07
C PRO A 122 1.22 6.62 -0.37
N PHE A 123 0.88 7.91 -0.38
CA PHE A 123 1.71 8.96 0.22
C PHE A 123 1.60 8.95 1.76
N GLY A 124 2.30 8.00 2.40
CA GLY A 124 2.30 7.79 3.83
C GLY A 124 3.36 6.78 4.27
N VAL A 125 3.36 6.47 5.57
CA VAL A 125 4.25 5.45 6.13
C VAL A 125 3.49 4.15 6.23
N LYS A 126 4.09 3.08 5.71
CA LYS A 126 3.61 1.72 5.91
C LYS A 126 3.65 1.38 7.39
N GLU A 127 2.51 0.99 7.96
CA GLU A 127 2.49 0.43 9.32
C GLU A 127 3.06 -1.00 9.25
N GLU A 128 4.13 -1.24 10.00
CA GLU A 128 4.63 -2.59 10.27
C GLU A 128 3.73 -3.19 11.37
N GLU A 129 3.20 -4.40 11.13
CA GLU A 129 2.44 -5.18 12.12
C GLU A 129 3.35 -5.76 13.21
#